data_AF-A0A851QFN0-F1
#
_entry.id   AF-A0A851QFN0-F1
#
_cell.length_a   1.000
_cell.length_b   1.000
_cell.length_c   1.000
_cell.angle_alpha   90.00
_cell.angle_beta   90.00
_cell.angle_gamma   90.00
#
_symmetry.space_group_name_H-M   'P 1'
#
loop_
_entity.id
_entity.type
_entity.pdbx_description
1 polymer ?
#
loop_
_entity_poly.entity_id
_entity_poly.type
_entity_poly.pdbx_seq_one_letter_code
_entity_poly.pdbx_strand_id
1 'polypeptide(L)'
;MKLSVGIFFGGFFAALGVLLFLVAFGTDYWLLATEIGSCSEAPESAGGEKATFHHEGFFWRCWFSGNVGDNNASMWKFWYTNQSPSKNCTHAYLSPFPLLRDEHNSTSYDSAIIYRGFWTVLMLLGVLTVVVASFLIICAAPFASHILYKAGGGIFIIAGVLFSLVVVMYVIWVQAMADLENYTHMRKMDCPDFALYVRYGWSFMLAPIGVFFSLLAGMLFLLVGRAIYLHSD
;
A
#
# COMPACT_ATOMS: atom_id res chain seq x y z
N MET A 1 -14.83 31.25 7.20
CA MET A 1 -14.42 30.25 8.22
C MET A 1 -13.64 30.99 9.30
N LYS A 2 -13.93 30.79 10.60
CA LYS A 2 -13.08 31.34 11.66
C LYS A 2 -11.69 30.72 11.55
N LEU A 3 -10.62 31.53 11.64
CA LEU A 3 -9.24 31.08 11.45
C LEU A 3 -8.90 29.85 12.31
N SER A 4 -9.29 29.87 13.59
CA SER A 4 -9.10 28.76 14.53
C SER A 4 -9.78 27.45 14.09
N VAL A 5 -10.93 27.55 13.42
CA VAL A 5 -11.65 26.38 12.88
C VAL A 5 -10.88 25.79 11.69
N GLY A 6 -10.32 26.64 10.83
CA GLY A 6 -9.49 26.19 9.70
C GLY A 6 -8.21 25.51 10.12
N ILE A 7 -7.51 26.07 11.11
CA ILE A 7 -6.29 25.49 11.68
C ILE A 7 -6.61 24.12 12.29
N PHE A 8 -7.68 24.02 13.08
CA PHE A 8 -8.10 22.77 13.71
C PHE A 8 -8.40 21.68 12.68
N PHE A 9 -9.28 21.94 11.71
CA PHE A 9 -9.64 20.92 10.71
C PHE A 9 -8.46 20.58 9.79
N GLY A 10 -7.65 21.56 9.40
CA GLY A 10 -6.42 21.31 8.65
C GLY A 10 -5.47 20.38 9.40
N GLY A 11 -5.22 20.65 10.68
CA GLY A 11 -4.40 19.80 11.55
C GLY A 11 -4.98 18.40 11.75
N PHE A 12 -6.28 18.30 12.00
CA PHE A 12 -6.97 17.02 12.17
C PHE A 12 -6.88 16.15 10.91
N PHE A 13 -7.19 16.71 9.73
CA PHE A 13 -7.10 15.96 8.48
C PHE A 13 -5.65 15.61 8.11
N ALA A 14 -4.68 16.50 8.38
CA ALA A 14 -3.27 16.19 8.20
C ALA A 14 -2.81 15.01 9.06
N ALA A 15 -3.14 15.03 10.36
CA ALA A 15 -2.81 13.94 11.28
C ALA A 15 -3.47 12.62 10.87
N LEU A 16 -4.74 12.66 10.46
CA LEU A 16 -5.46 11.48 9.98
C LEU A 16 -4.84 10.93 8.69
N GLY A 17 -4.50 11.81 7.73
CA GLY A 17 -3.82 11.43 6.49
C GLY A 17 -2.47 10.76 6.74
N VAL A 18 -1.63 11.35 7.62
CA VAL A 18 -0.33 10.78 8.02
C VAL A 18 -0.50 9.42 8.69
N LEU A 19 -1.45 9.28 9.62
CA LEU A 19 -1.72 8.00 10.27
C LEU A 19 -2.13 6.93 9.26
N LEU A 20 -3.04 7.27 8.34
CA LEU A 20 -3.47 6.35 7.28
C LEU A 20 -2.31 5.95 6.37
N PHE A 21 -1.41 6.86 6.02
CA PHE A 21 -0.20 6.52 5.27
C PHE A 21 0.73 5.60 6.05
N LEU A 22 0.97 5.85 7.33
CA LEU A 22 1.81 4.96 8.16
C LEU A 22 1.25 3.55 8.22
N VAL A 23 -0.06 3.40 8.41
CA VAL A 23 -0.73 2.09 8.42
C VAL A 23 -0.72 1.46 7.02
N ALA A 24 -1.04 2.24 5.99
CA ALA A 24 -1.04 1.75 4.63
C ALA A 24 0.35 1.22 4.25
N PHE A 25 1.37 2.07 4.28
CA PHE A 25 2.72 1.76 3.79
C PHE A 25 3.55 0.89 4.75
N GLY A 26 3.22 0.87 6.05
CA GLY A 26 3.94 0.09 7.06
C GLY A 26 3.51 -1.38 7.13
N THR A 27 2.39 -1.75 6.53
CA THR A 27 1.85 -3.12 6.57
C THR A 27 2.21 -3.91 5.32
N ASP A 28 2.14 -5.24 5.45
CA ASP A 28 2.37 -6.23 4.40
C ASP A 28 1.08 -6.77 3.78
N TYR A 29 0.04 -5.93 3.70
CA TYR A 29 -1.31 -6.28 3.21
C TYR A 29 -1.80 -5.37 2.06
N TRP A 30 -0.91 -4.99 1.14
CA TRP A 30 -1.29 -4.29 -0.10
C TRP A 30 -1.84 -5.25 -1.15
N LEU A 31 -1.22 -6.43 -1.29
CA LEU A 31 -1.69 -7.52 -2.14
C LEU A 31 -2.08 -8.71 -1.26
N LEU A 32 -3.13 -9.41 -1.66
CA LEU A 32 -3.47 -10.74 -1.16
C LEU A 32 -3.54 -11.68 -2.35
N ALA A 33 -2.85 -12.81 -2.29
CA ALA A 33 -2.98 -13.87 -3.28
C ALA A 33 -3.31 -15.20 -2.60
N THR A 34 -4.11 -16.03 -3.26
CA THR A 34 -4.45 -17.37 -2.79
C THR A 34 -4.20 -18.34 -3.93
N GLU A 35 -3.25 -19.24 -3.71
CA GLU A 35 -2.93 -20.37 -4.58
C GLU A 35 -3.66 -21.61 -4.06
N ILE A 36 -4.46 -22.23 -4.92
CA ILE A 36 -5.17 -23.48 -4.63
C ILE A 36 -4.66 -24.52 -5.62
N GLY A 37 -4.21 -25.66 -5.12
CA GLY A 37 -3.74 -26.75 -5.96
C GLY A 37 -3.63 -28.04 -5.16
N SER A 38 -4.39 -29.06 -5.56
CA SER A 38 -4.40 -30.40 -4.96
C SER A 38 -3.23 -31.28 -5.43
N CYS A 39 -2.08 -30.68 -5.71
CA CYS A 39 -1.02 -31.30 -6.50
C CYS A 39 0.11 -31.92 -5.66
N SER A 40 -0.24 -32.36 -4.44
CA SER A 40 0.65 -33.18 -3.60
C SER A 40 0.03 -34.57 -3.47
N GLU A 41 0.68 -35.59 -4.00
CA GLU A 41 0.38 -36.98 -3.64
C GLU A 41 0.64 -37.18 -2.14
N ALA A 42 -0.41 -37.17 -1.33
CA ALA A 42 -0.44 -37.77 -0.01
C ALA A 42 -1.88 -38.22 0.29
N PRO A 43 -2.04 -39.37 0.96
CA PRO A 43 -3.18 -40.25 0.81
C PRO A 43 -4.45 -39.64 1.39
N GLU A 44 -5.58 -40.11 0.86
CA GLU A 44 -6.93 -39.97 1.42
C GLU A 44 -6.89 -39.85 2.94
N SER A 45 -6.92 -38.62 3.43
CA SER A 45 -7.20 -38.32 4.82
C SER A 45 -8.18 -37.19 4.79
N ALA A 46 -9.35 -37.46 5.36
CA ALA A 46 -10.49 -36.57 5.39
C ALA A 46 -10.14 -35.19 6.01
N GLY A 47 -9.73 -34.25 5.16
CA GLY A 47 -9.37 -32.90 5.54
C GLY A 47 -9.28 -32.02 4.30
N GLY A 48 -10.12 -30.98 4.25
CA GLY A 48 -10.37 -30.15 3.07
C GLY A 48 -9.16 -29.63 2.26
N GLU A 49 -9.48 -29.09 1.09
CA GLU A 49 -8.56 -28.56 0.09
C GLU A 49 -7.51 -27.61 0.71
N LYS A 50 -6.22 -27.85 0.44
CA LYS A 50 -5.12 -27.02 0.97
C LYS A 50 -4.83 -25.85 0.02
N ALA A 51 -4.68 -24.66 0.59
CA ALA A 51 -4.32 -23.45 -0.14
C ALA A 51 -3.10 -22.77 0.49
N THR A 52 -2.31 -22.10 -0.34
CA THR A 52 -1.24 -21.21 0.09
C THR A 52 -1.72 -19.77 -0.01
N PHE A 53 -1.65 -19.07 1.11
CA PHE A 53 -2.09 -17.69 1.25
C PHE A 53 -0.85 -16.80 1.24
N HIS A 54 -0.85 -15.78 0.39
CA HIS A 54 0.21 -14.79 0.26
C HIS A 54 -0.34 -13.43 0.63
N HIS A 55 0.46 -12.65 1.36
CA HIS A 55 0.22 -11.23 1.53
C HIS A 55 1.52 -10.46 1.32
N GLU A 56 1.42 -9.33 0.65
CA GLU A 56 2.56 -8.53 0.26
C GLU A 56 2.29 -7.05 0.54
N GLY A 57 3.30 -6.37 1.08
CA GLY A 57 3.36 -4.91 1.10
C GLY A 57 4.69 -4.40 0.56
N PHE A 58 5.09 -3.23 1.04
CA PHE A 58 6.30 -2.55 0.54
C PHE A 58 7.58 -3.26 0.94
N PHE A 59 7.67 -3.69 2.20
CA PHE A 59 8.92 -4.20 2.76
C PHE A 59 8.98 -5.73 2.79
N TRP A 60 7.82 -6.37 2.98
CA TRP A 60 7.70 -7.79 3.23
C TRP A 60 6.66 -8.43 2.32
N ARG A 61 7.00 -9.64 1.87
CA ARG A 61 6.10 -10.61 1.26
C ARG A 61 6.13 -11.83 2.15
N CYS A 62 4.97 -12.29 2.58
CA CYS A 62 4.85 -13.46 3.44
C CYS A 62 3.85 -14.46 2.86
N TRP A 63 4.03 -15.74 3.19
CA TRP A 63 3.10 -16.80 2.80
C TRP A 63 3.00 -17.90 3.85
N PHE A 64 1.85 -18.57 3.86
CA PHE A 64 1.54 -19.68 4.75
C PHE A 64 0.49 -20.62 4.13
N SER A 65 0.52 -21.89 4.49
CA SER A 65 -0.47 -22.88 4.03
C SER A 65 -1.65 -22.99 5.01
N GLY A 66 -2.85 -23.27 4.51
CA GLY A 66 -4.01 -23.56 5.34
C GLY A 66 -5.17 -24.20 4.58
N ASN A 67 -6.16 -24.71 5.30
CA ASN A 67 -7.33 -25.39 4.71
C ASN A 67 -8.37 -24.38 4.16
N VAL A 68 -8.98 -24.67 3.02
CA VAL A 68 -10.04 -23.90 2.34
C VAL A 68 -11.41 -24.09 3.05
N GLY A 69 -11.58 -25.19 3.79
CA GLY A 69 -12.87 -25.78 4.17
C GLY A 69 -13.77 -25.11 5.22
N ASP A 70 -13.46 -23.95 5.79
CA ASP A 70 -14.36 -23.32 6.78
C ASP A 70 -14.57 -21.82 6.49
N ASN A 71 -15.71 -21.54 5.84
CA ASN A 71 -16.40 -20.26 5.68
C ASN A 71 -15.93 -19.28 4.59
N ASN A 72 -16.93 -18.90 3.78
CA ASN A 72 -16.94 -17.95 2.65
C ASN A 72 -16.57 -16.49 3.00
N ALA A 73 -15.38 -16.27 3.55
CA ALA A 73 -14.78 -14.95 3.53
C ALA A 73 -13.25 -15.07 3.60
N SER A 74 -12.64 -15.37 2.45
CA SER A 74 -11.19 -15.49 2.28
C SER A 74 -10.39 -14.31 2.85
N MET A 75 -11.02 -13.14 3.04
CA MET A 75 -10.40 -11.93 3.62
C MET A 75 -10.20 -12.00 5.15
N TRP A 76 -11.09 -12.69 5.89
CA TRP A 76 -10.97 -12.82 7.36
C TRP A 76 -9.76 -13.66 7.78
N LYS A 77 -9.36 -14.62 6.94
CA LYS A 77 -8.17 -15.45 7.16
C LYS A 77 -6.87 -14.63 7.11
N PHE A 78 -6.87 -13.55 6.34
CA PHE A 78 -5.74 -12.62 6.27
C PHE A 78 -5.73 -11.59 7.40
N TRP A 79 -6.89 -11.22 7.96
CA TRP A 79 -6.99 -10.09 8.89
C TRP A 79 -6.40 -10.40 10.27
N TYR A 80 -6.91 -11.35 11.07
CA TYR A 80 -6.47 -11.44 12.48
C TYR A 80 -6.64 -12.80 13.21
N THR A 81 -7.39 -13.79 12.69
CA THR A 81 -7.87 -14.89 13.56
C THR A 81 -7.42 -16.30 13.19
N ASN A 82 -6.64 -16.49 12.12
CA ASN A 82 -6.31 -17.86 11.67
C ASN A 82 -5.00 -17.96 10.88
N GLN A 83 -4.01 -17.13 11.23
CA GLN A 83 -2.68 -17.24 10.64
C GLN A 83 -1.94 -18.43 11.25
N SER A 84 -1.32 -19.23 10.39
CA SER A 84 -0.42 -20.32 10.81
C SER A 84 0.67 -19.75 11.73
N PRO A 85 1.05 -20.44 12.83
CA PRO A 85 2.20 -20.06 13.65
C PRO A 85 3.51 -19.98 12.84
N SER A 86 3.60 -20.74 11.76
CA SER A 86 4.72 -20.71 10.80
C SER A 86 4.32 -19.96 9.53
N LYS A 87 4.88 -18.76 9.35
CA LYS A 87 4.85 -18.01 8.09
C LYS A 87 6.27 -17.80 7.59
N ASN A 88 6.48 -17.95 6.28
CA ASN A 88 7.73 -17.60 5.65
C ASN A 88 7.61 -16.19 5.09
N CYS A 89 8.60 -15.34 5.40
CA CYS A 89 8.63 -13.96 4.95
C CYS A 89 9.97 -13.66 4.29
N THR A 90 9.91 -12.96 3.16
CA THR A 90 11.07 -12.45 2.43
C THR A 90 10.85 -10.98 2.08
N HIS A 91 11.92 -10.30 1.69
CA HIS A 91 11.82 -8.90 1.30
C HIS A 91 11.13 -8.74 -0.06
N ALA A 92 10.06 -7.93 -0.09
CA ALA A 92 9.21 -7.76 -1.28
C ALA A 92 9.95 -7.11 -2.47
N TYR A 93 10.97 -6.27 -2.21
CA TYR A 93 11.70 -5.56 -3.28
C TYR A 93 12.58 -6.47 -4.15
N LEU A 94 12.94 -7.67 -3.68
CA LEU A 94 13.76 -8.65 -4.42
C LEU A 94 12.94 -9.81 -5.00
N SER A 95 11.67 -9.92 -4.64
CA SER A 95 10.80 -11.03 -5.07
C SER A 95 9.33 -10.56 -5.13
N PRO A 96 8.99 -9.70 -6.10
CA PRO A 96 7.62 -9.29 -6.29
C PRO A 96 6.77 -10.50 -6.70
N PHE A 97 5.58 -10.67 -6.14
CA PHE A 97 4.67 -11.73 -6.58
C PHE A 97 4.29 -11.54 -8.06
N PRO A 98 4.25 -12.60 -8.89
CA PRO A 98 4.47 -14.02 -8.59
C PRO A 98 5.92 -14.52 -8.78
N LEU A 99 6.86 -13.64 -9.13
CA LEU A 99 8.21 -13.98 -9.54
C LEU A 99 9.07 -14.46 -8.34
N LEU A 100 9.78 -15.58 -8.54
CA LEU A 100 10.81 -16.11 -7.64
C LEU A 100 12.18 -15.82 -8.24
N ARG A 101 13.12 -15.38 -7.38
CA ARG A 101 14.47 -14.93 -7.75
C ARG A 101 15.31 -15.98 -8.48
N ASP A 102 14.98 -17.26 -8.35
CA ASP A 102 15.84 -18.37 -8.77
C ASP A 102 15.49 -18.98 -10.15
N GLU A 103 14.48 -18.48 -10.87
CA GLU A 103 14.06 -19.13 -12.14
C GLU A 103 14.36 -18.38 -13.45
N HIS A 104 14.87 -17.14 -13.52
CA HIS A 104 14.77 -16.38 -14.79
C HIS A 104 15.98 -15.54 -15.24
N ASN A 105 16.43 -15.83 -16.48
CA ASN A 105 17.10 -14.93 -17.45
C ASN A 105 16.04 -14.22 -18.33
N SER A 106 14.95 -13.71 -17.74
CA SER A 106 13.84 -13.13 -18.52
C SER A 106 13.76 -11.61 -18.39
N THR A 107 13.49 -10.95 -19.52
CA THR A 107 13.26 -9.49 -19.60
C THR A 107 12.08 -9.02 -18.73
N SER A 108 11.11 -9.90 -18.46
CA SER A 108 9.97 -9.63 -17.59
C SER A 108 10.41 -9.34 -16.14
N TYR A 109 11.33 -10.15 -15.59
CA TYR A 109 11.86 -9.94 -14.25
C TYR A 109 12.63 -8.62 -14.13
N ASP A 110 13.49 -8.30 -15.09
CA ASP A 110 14.24 -7.04 -15.08
C ASP A 110 13.32 -5.82 -15.13
N SER A 111 12.28 -5.86 -15.96
CA SER A 111 11.27 -4.78 -16.03
C SER A 111 10.50 -4.62 -14.72
N ALA A 112 10.20 -5.73 -14.04
CA ALA A 112 9.51 -5.74 -12.76
C ALA A 112 10.33 -5.10 -11.64
N ILE A 113 11.62 -5.40 -11.58
CA ILE A 113 12.53 -4.82 -10.58
C ILE A 113 12.69 -3.31 -10.81
N ILE A 114 12.85 -2.88 -12.06
CA ILE A 114 12.94 -1.45 -12.41
C ILE A 114 11.66 -0.72 -12.01
N TYR A 115 10.49 -1.29 -12.32
CA TYR A 115 9.19 -0.75 -11.95
C TYR A 115 9.04 -0.61 -10.42
N ARG A 116 9.37 -1.67 -9.68
CA ARG A 116 9.40 -1.65 -8.21
C ARG A 116 10.36 -0.60 -7.65
N GLY A 117 11.50 -0.39 -8.31
CA GLY A 117 12.45 0.67 -7.98
C GLY A 117 11.82 2.06 -8.04
N PHE A 118 11.23 2.42 -9.18
CA PHE A 118 10.54 3.71 -9.34
C PHE A 118 9.40 3.91 -8.33
N TRP A 119 8.62 2.86 -8.09
CA TRP A 119 7.54 2.87 -7.11
C TRP A 119 8.04 3.16 -5.69
N THR A 120 9.16 2.54 -5.31
CA THR A 120 9.80 2.75 -4.01
C THR A 120 10.36 4.16 -3.89
N VAL A 121 11.01 4.70 -4.93
CA VAL A 121 11.53 6.07 -4.93
C VAL A 121 10.40 7.08 -4.74
N LEU A 122 9.29 6.94 -5.49
CA LEU A 122 8.13 7.84 -5.35
C LEU A 122 7.51 7.77 -3.96
N MET A 123 7.42 6.58 -3.37
CA MET A 123 6.93 6.41 -2.00
C MET A 123 7.84 7.11 -0.99
N LEU A 124 9.17 6.94 -1.09
CA LEU A 124 10.13 7.60 -0.20
C LEU A 124 10.08 9.13 -0.33
N LEU A 125 9.93 9.67 -1.54
CA LEU A 125 9.70 11.10 -1.75
C LEU A 125 8.38 11.57 -1.12
N GLY A 126 7.31 10.77 -1.23
CA GLY A 126 6.04 11.03 -0.55
C GLY A 126 6.18 11.09 0.97
N VAL A 127 6.92 10.15 1.56
CA VAL A 127 7.19 10.14 3.02
C VAL A 127 8.03 11.35 3.42
N LEU A 128 9.08 11.67 2.67
CA LEU A 128 9.91 12.84 2.95
C LEU A 128 9.08 14.13 2.92
N THR A 129 8.27 14.30 1.87
CA THR A 129 7.43 15.50 1.71
C THR A 129 6.39 15.62 2.82
N VAL A 130 5.70 14.54 3.21
CA VAL A 130 4.70 14.61 4.29
C VAL A 130 5.33 14.92 5.66
N VAL A 131 6.53 14.41 5.93
CA VAL A 131 7.28 14.71 7.16
C VAL A 131 7.69 16.18 7.20
N VAL A 132 8.25 16.70 6.10
CA VAL A 132 8.63 18.12 5.98
C VAL A 132 7.40 19.03 6.11
N ALA A 133 6.31 18.70 5.42
CA ALA A 133 5.06 19.47 5.51
C ALA A 133 4.52 19.51 6.95
N SER A 134 4.49 18.35 7.62
CA SER A 134 4.02 18.24 9.01
C SER A 134 4.87 19.09 9.95
N PHE A 135 6.19 19.06 9.81
CA PHE A 135 7.10 19.90 10.58
C PHE A 135 6.83 21.40 10.37
N LEU A 136 6.67 21.84 9.11
CA LEU A 136 6.37 23.25 8.81
C LEU A 136 5.04 23.70 9.43
N ILE A 137 4.00 22.87 9.39
CA ILE A 137 2.70 23.19 9.98
C ILE A 137 2.76 23.24 11.51
N ILE A 138 3.47 22.32 12.16
CA ILE A 138 3.68 22.33 13.61
C ILE A 138 4.39 23.64 14.01
N CYS A 139 5.40 24.04 13.27
CA CYS A 139 6.10 25.31 13.47
C CYS A 139 5.21 26.53 13.14
N ALA A 140 4.26 26.43 12.22
CA ALA A 140 3.38 27.55 11.85
C ALA A 140 2.42 27.96 12.98
N ALA A 141 2.00 27.01 13.83
CA ALA A 141 1.06 27.24 14.92
C ALA A 141 1.53 28.25 15.98
N PRO A 142 2.72 28.13 16.61
CA PRO A 142 3.19 29.09 17.61
C PRO A 142 3.53 30.46 17.03
N PHE A 143 3.99 30.51 15.77
CA PHE A 143 4.46 31.76 15.14
C PHE A 143 3.38 32.49 14.33
N ALA A 144 2.19 31.90 14.17
CA ALA A 144 1.11 32.40 13.32
C ALA A 144 1.59 32.85 11.92
N SER A 145 2.60 32.17 11.36
CA SER A 145 3.28 32.61 10.13
C SER A 145 2.51 32.16 8.89
N HIS A 146 2.02 33.12 8.10
CA HIS A 146 1.32 32.84 6.85
C HIS A 146 2.21 32.12 5.81
N ILE A 147 3.53 32.38 5.82
CA ILE A 147 4.50 31.76 4.92
C ILE A 147 4.62 30.26 5.24
N LEU A 148 4.73 29.91 6.52
CA LEU A 148 4.85 28.51 6.95
C LEU A 148 3.57 27.72 6.64
N TYR A 149 2.38 28.31 6.86
CA TYR A 149 1.11 27.68 6.46
C TYR A 149 1.01 27.47 4.94
N LYS A 150 1.44 28.44 4.13
CA LYS A 150 1.42 28.31 2.66
C LYS A 150 2.43 27.27 2.18
N ALA A 151 3.65 27.28 2.70
CA ALA A 151 4.70 26.32 2.34
C ALA A 151 4.31 24.90 2.76
N GLY A 152 3.90 24.71 4.03
CA GLY A 152 3.45 23.41 4.53
C GLY A 152 2.23 22.88 3.78
N GLY A 153 1.23 23.74 3.51
CA GLY A 153 0.06 23.37 2.72
C GLY A 153 0.40 22.95 1.29
N GLY A 154 1.28 23.68 0.61
CA GLY A 154 1.77 23.33 -0.72
C GLY A 154 2.51 21.99 -0.75
N ILE A 155 3.37 21.72 0.23
CA ILE A 155 4.10 20.44 0.32
C ILE A 155 3.15 19.29 0.65
N PHE A 156 2.10 19.50 1.46
CA PHE A 156 1.04 18.49 1.67
C PHE A 156 0.29 18.11 0.38
N ILE A 157 0.08 19.08 -0.53
CA ILE A 157 -0.50 18.81 -1.85
C ILE A 157 0.47 17.98 -2.69
N ILE A 158 1.76 18.34 -2.71
CA ILE A 158 2.80 17.58 -3.42
C ILE A 158 2.87 16.15 -2.89
N ALA A 159 2.84 15.95 -1.57
CA ALA A 159 2.82 14.63 -0.95
C ALA A 159 1.59 13.81 -1.41
N GLY A 160 0.40 14.43 -1.42
CA GLY A 160 -0.82 13.80 -1.91
C GLY A 160 -0.71 13.37 -3.38
N VAL A 161 -0.12 14.20 -4.25
CA VAL A 161 0.13 13.85 -5.66
C VAL A 161 1.13 12.71 -5.79
N LEU A 162 2.24 12.73 -5.05
CA LEU A 162 3.23 11.65 -5.06
C LEU A 162 2.61 10.33 -4.62
N PHE A 163 1.85 10.31 -3.53
CA PHE A 163 1.16 9.10 -3.08
C PHE A 163 0.04 8.67 -4.04
N SER A 164 -0.60 9.59 -4.76
CA SER A 164 -1.53 9.24 -5.84
C SER A 164 -0.82 8.50 -6.97
N LEU A 165 0.36 8.97 -7.38
CA LEU A 165 1.19 8.28 -8.37
C LEU A 165 1.61 6.89 -7.88
N VAL A 166 1.99 6.74 -6.61
CA VAL A 166 2.31 5.44 -5.99
C VAL A 166 1.12 4.48 -6.07
N VAL A 167 -0.09 4.94 -5.77
CA VAL A 167 -1.32 4.14 -5.85
C VAL A 167 -1.62 3.73 -7.30
N VAL A 168 -1.60 4.68 -8.25
CA VAL A 168 -1.87 4.42 -9.67
C VAL A 168 -0.86 3.44 -10.25
N MET A 169 0.41 3.65 -9.96
CA MET A 169 1.50 2.78 -10.37
C MET A 169 1.32 1.37 -9.78
N TYR A 170 0.88 1.24 -8.53
CA TYR A 170 0.58 -0.08 -7.97
C TYR A 170 -0.60 -0.78 -8.69
N VAL A 171 -1.65 -0.05 -9.05
CA VAL A 171 -2.77 -0.61 -9.82
C VAL A 171 -2.30 -1.09 -11.19
N ILE A 172 -1.46 -0.31 -11.88
CA ILE A 172 -0.86 -0.69 -13.17
C ILE A 172 0.02 -1.93 -12.99
N TRP A 173 0.79 -2.03 -11.91
CA TRP A 173 1.57 -3.24 -11.60
C TRP A 173 0.69 -4.48 -11.56
N VAL A 174 -0.37 -4.45 -10.75
CA VAL A 174 -1.26 -5.61 -10.56
C VAL A 174 -2.05 -5.95 -11.82
N GLN A 175 -2.45 -4.96 -12.61
CA GLN A 175 -3.32 -5.17 -13.77
C GLN A 175 -2.58 -5.44 -15.09
N ALA A 176 -1.37 -4.90 -15.27
CA ALA A 176 -0.69 -4.88 -16.56
C ALA A 176 0.72 -5.48 -16.57
N MET A 177 1.42 -5.50 -15.42
CA MET A 177 2.82 -5.93 -15.36
C MET A 177 3.03 -7.26 -14.65
N ALA A 178 2.16 -7.62 -13.71
CA ALA A 178 2.13 -8.95 -13.14
C ALA A 178 1.60 -9.91 -14.21
N ASP A 179 2.52 -10.58 -14.92
CA ASP A 179 2.22 -11.61 -15.93
C ASP A 179 1.61 -12.87 -15.26
N LEU A 180 0.43 -12.69 -14.70
CA LEU A 180 -0.28 -13.66 -13.89
C LEU A 180 -0.81 -14.80 -14.74
N GLU A 181 -1.14 -14.52 -16.00
CA GLU A 181 -1.63 -15.49 -16.96
C GLU A 181 -0.54 -16.50 -17.32
N ASN A 182 0.65 -16.03 -17.69
CA ASN A 182 1.78 -16.92 -17.96
C ASN A 182 2.19 -17.68 -16.70
N TYR A 183 2.23 -17.02 -15.54
CA TYR A 183 2.49 -17.70 -14.27
C TYR A 183 1.49 -18.83 -13.99
N THR A 184 0.19 -18.56 -14.15
CA THR A 184 -0.87 -19.55 -13.98
C THR A 184 -0.74 -20.68 -15.01
N HIS A 185 -0.42 -20.35 -16.25
CA HIS A 185 -0.23 -21.33 -17.32
C HIS A 185 0.95 -22.25 -17.03
N MET A 186 2.11 -21.71 -16.66
CA MET A 186 3.28 -22.49 -16.25
C MET A 186 2.93 -23.41 -15.07
N ARG A 187 2.22 -22.89 -14.06
CA ARG A 187 1.86 -23.70 -12.90
C ARG A 187 0.83 -24.78 -13.20
N LYS A 188 -0.04 -24.55 -14.19
CA LYS A 188 -0.99 -25.55 -14.68
C LYS A 188 -0.35 -26.71 -15.44
N MET A 189 0.86 -26.54 -15.98
CA MET A 189 1.62 -27.65 -16.58
C MET A 189 1.98 -28.70 -15.52
N ASP A 190 2.32 -28.25 -14.31
CA ASP A 190 2.60 -29.13 -13.17
C ASP A 190 1.32 -29.57 -12.44
N CYS A 191 0.27 -28.74 -12.47
CA CYS A 191 -0.91 -28.87 -11.63
C CYS A 191 -2.18 -28.43 -12.37
N PRO A 192 -2.88 -29.33 -13.10
CA PRO A 192 -4.01 -28.98 -13.95
C PRO A 192 -5.14 -28.23 -13.24
N ASP A 193 -5.40 -28.58 -11.97
CA ASP A 193 -6.44 -27.97 -11.12
C ASP A 193 -5.97 -26.70 -10.38
N PHE A 194 -4.83 -26.13 -10.77
CA PHE A 194 -4.31 -24.93 -10.13
C PHE A 194 -5.21 -23.72 -10.37
N ALA A 195 -5.59 -23.04 -9.27
CA ALA A 195 -6.34 -21.79 -9.29
C ALA A 195 -5.62 -20.72 -8.47
N LEU A 196 -5.56 -19.50 -9.03
CA LEU A 196 -4.92 -18.35 -8.42
C LEU A 196 -5.90 -17.19 -8.31
N TYR A 197 -6.08 -16.69 -7.10
CA TYR A 197 -6.94 -15.53 -6.81
C TYR A 197 -6.11 -14.40 -6.26
N VAL A 198 -6.07 -13.26 -6.96
CA VAL A 198 -5.35 -12.05 -6.53
C VAL A 198 -6.36 -10.96 -6.18
N ARG A 199 -6.14 -10.27 -5.06
CA ARG A 199 -6.99 -9.19 -4.56
C ARG A 199 -6.13 -8.08 -3.96
N TYR A 200 -6.64 -6.85 -4.04
CA TYR A 200 -6.12 -5.76 -3.23
C TYR A 200 -6.39 -6.03 -1.76
N GLY A 201 -5.39 -5.81 -0.92
CA GLY A 201 -5.54 -5.92 0.52
C GLY A 201 -6.08 -4.63 1.14
N TRP A 202 -6.37 -4.70 2.44
CA TRP A 202 -7.04 -3.61 3.15
C TRP A 202 -6.17 -2.36 3.29
N SER A 203 -4.86 -2.53 3.41
CA SER A 203 -3.97 -1.39 3.60
C SER A 203 -3.76 -0.59 2.31
N PHE A 204 -3.88 -1.24 1.14
CA PHE A 204 -4.01 -0.56 -0.14
C PHE A 204 -5.24 0.37 -0.15
N MET A 205 -6.39 -0.07 0.39
CA MET A 205 -7.61 0.75 0.41
C MET A 205 -7.51 1.98 1.31
N LEU A 206 -6.61 1.98 2.30
CA LEU A 206 -6.37 3.13 3.16
C LEU A 206 -5.54 4.22 2.48
N ALA A 207 -4.66 3.88 1.53
CA ALA A 207 -3.79 4.86 0.89
C ALA A 207 -4.56 5.95 0.11
N PRO A 208 -5.57 5.65 -0.73
CA PRO A 208 -6.41 6.67 -1.37
C PRO A 208 -7.14 7.59 -0.37
N ILE A 209 -7.56 7.04 0.77
CA ILE A 209 -8.20 7.83 1.82
C ILE A 209 -7.19 8.79 2.45
N GLY A 210 -5.96 8.32 2.70
CA GLY A 210 -4.85 9.18 3.14
C GLY A 210 -4.53 10.29 2.13
N VAL A 211 -4.52 9.97 0.83
CA VAL A 211 -4.35 10.95 -0.27
C VAL A 211 -5.40 12.03 -0.19
N PHE A 212 -6.67 11.66 -0.08
CA PHE A 212 -7.77 12.62 0.04
C PHE A 212 -7.56 13.59 1.21
N PHE A 213 -7.25 13.07 2.40
CA PHE A 213 -7.01 13.90 3.57
C PHE A 213 -5.75 14.77 3.45
N SER A 214 -4.68 14.27 2.83
CA SER A 214 -3.46 15.05 2.55
C SER A 214 -3.75 16.25 1.64
N LEU A 215 -4.49 16.03 0.56
CA LEU A 215 -4.87 17.09 -0.39
C LEU A 215 -5.81 18.10 0.27
N LEU A 216 -6.82 17.63 1.01
CA LEU A 216 -7.76 18.49 1.72
C LEU A 216 -7.05 19.35 2.78
N ALA A 217 -6.18 18.75 3.59
CA ALA A 217 -5.38 19.45 4.58
C ALA A 217 -4.48 20.50 3.92
N GLY A 218 -3.79 20.15 2.83
CA GLY A 218 -2.97 21.07 2.06
C GLY A 218 -3.73 22.29 1.58
N MET A 219 -4.91 22.08 0.98
CA MET A 219 -5.81 23.16 0.54
C MET A 219 -6.27 24.04 1.72
N LEU A 220 -6.64 23.46 2.86
CA LEU A 220 -7.03 24.21 4.05
C LEU A 220 -5.88 25.07 4.60
N PHE A 221 -4.66 24.55 4.65
CA PHE A 221 -3.51 25.33 5.10
C PHE A 221 -3.14 26.46 4.15
N LEU A 222 -3.31 26.28 2.83
CA LEU A 222 -3.18 27.38 1.88
C LEU A 222 -4.22 28.49 2.14
N LEU A 223 -5.47 28.11 2.42
CA LEU A 223 -6.53 29.08 2.74
C LEU A 223 -6.29 29.77 4.09
N VAL A 224 -5.82 29.04 5.11
CA VAL A 224 -5.42 29.58 6.43
C VAL A 224 -4.28 30.58 6.26
N GLY A 225 -3.22 30.20 5.54
CA GLY A 225 -2.10 31.10 5.26
C GLY A 225 -2.54 32.35 4.52
N ARG A 226 -3.42 32.22 3.51
CA ARG A 226 -4.01 33.38 2.82
C ARG A 226 -4.83 34.26 3.76
N ALA A 227 -5.62 33.68 4.65
CA ALA A 227 -6.43 34.43 5.61
C ALA A 227 -5.57 35.22 6.59
N ILE A 228 -4.49 34.63 7.10
CA ILE A 228 -3.54 35.30 8.00
C ILE A 228 -2.88 36.49 7.27
N TYR A 229 -2.41 36.26 6.04
CA TYR A 229 -1.79 37.31 5.22
C TYR A 229 -2.71 38.53 5.03
N LEU A 230 -3.99 38.29 4.73
CA LEU A 230 -4.96 39.37 4.52
C LEU A 230 -5.38 40.11 5.79
N HIS A 231 -5.11 39.57 6.99
CA HIS A 231 -5.41 40.23 8.27
C HIS A 231 -4.16 40.85 8.91
N SER A 232 -2.97 40.59 8.37
CA SER A 232 -1.71 41.21 8.80
C SER A 232 -1.35 42.50 8.05
N ASP A 233 -1.99 42.74 6.91
CA ASP A 233 -1.97 44.00 6.16
C ASP A 233 -3.20 44.85 6.51
#